data_AF-A0A0G3WE55-F1
#
_entry.id   AF-A0A0G3WE55-F1
#
_cell.length_a   1.000
_cell.length_b   1.000
_cell.length_c   1.000
_cell.angle_alpha   90.00
_cell.angle_beta   90.00
_cell.angle_gamma   90.00
#
_symmetry.space_group_name_H-M   'P 1'
#
loop_
_entity.id
_entity.type
_entity.pdbx_description
1 polymer ?
#
loop_
_entity_poly.entity_id
_entity_poly.type
_entity_poly.pdbx_seq_one_letter_code
_entity_poly.pdbx_strand_id
1 'polypeptide(L)'
;MLFSTERKQILCNWLLENNRDTFMSSPLKVQKFIFMYECMSKVGGYEYELNEELAKRINFIISSLTENELSDITHLFNIWKSKEQEIVDGKKHVDLHEYDFNECDEELIKDILSIYPMKLVDYYKIIDKNPKYFLIHVNDYDKLSEELHGVIDVLATKDDLINPVYLTISETGGLLVD
;
A
#
# COMPACT_ATOMS: atom_id res chain seq x y z
N MET A 1 0.86 -6.23 19.11
CA MET A 1 1.22 -5.15 18.16
C MET A 1 1.61 -3.92 18.96
N LEU A 2 2.57 -3.15 18.47
CA LEU A 2 3.23 -2.03 19.16
C LEU A 2 2.29 -0.98 19.78
N PHE A 3 1.03 -0.87 19.33
CA PHE A 3 0.08 0.11 19.85
C PHE A 3 -1.32 -0.51 20.10
N SER A 4 -2.04 0.10 21.05
CA SER A 4 -3.21 -0.44 21.74
C SER A 4 -4.38 -0.78 20.81
N THR A 5 -5.32 -1.58 21.32
CA THR A 5 -6.56 -1.96 20.62
C THR A 5 -7.37 -0.78 20.12
N GLU A 6 -7.29 0.37 20.77
CA GLU A 6 -8.06 1.57 20.41
C GLU A 6 -7.56 2.20 19.10
N ARG A 7 -6.24 2.40 18.95
CA ARG A 7 -5.68 2.92 17.69
C ARG A 7 -6.03 2.02 16.51
N LYS A 8 -5.99 0.70 16.69
CA LYS A 8 -6.42 -0.24 15.64
C LYS A 8 -7.88 -0.06 15.25
N GLN A 9 -8.77 0.18 16.22
CA GLN A 9 -10.18 0.45 15.92
C GLN A 9 -10.33 1.74 15.13
N ILE A 10 -9.60 2.79 15.50
CA ILE A 10 -9.58 4.07 14.76
C ILE A 10 -9.11 3.86 13.33
N LEU A 11 -8.02 3.11 13.13
CA LEU A 11 -7.47 2.80 11.81
C LEU A 11 -8.42 1.95 10.97
N CYS A 12 -9.06 0.94 11.57
CA CYS A 12 -10.08 0.14 10.90
C CYS A 12 -11.28 0.98 10.47
N ASN A 13 -11.78 1.87 11.34
CA ASN A 13 -12.88 2.76 11.01
C ASN A 13 -12.49 3.72 9.88
N TRP A 14 -11.30 4.32 9.97
CA TRP A 14 -10.79 5.20 8.92
C TRP A 14 -10.72 4.46 7.57
N LEU A 15 -10.20 3.24 7.56
CA LEU A 15 -10.10 2.45 6.32
C LEU A 15 -11.47 2.02 5.80
N LEU A 16 -12.42 1.67 6.68
CA LEU A 16 -13.80 1.37 6.30
C LEU A 16 -14.48 2.57 5.62
N GLU A 17 -14.23 3.78 6.10
CA GLU A 17 -14.81 5.02 5.56
C GLU A 17 -14.14 5.44 4.24
N ASN A 18 -12.82 5.25 4.11
CA ASN A 18 -12.03 5.78 2.99
C ASN A 18 -11.72 4.74 1.91
N ASN A 19 -11.84 3.45 2.21
CA ASN A 19 -11.58 2.33 1.29
C ASN A 19 -12.36 1.08 1.71
N ARG A 20 -13.69 1.21 1.70
CA ARG A 20 -14.62 0.16 2.13
C ARG A 20 -14.39 -1.15 1.40
N ASP A 21 -14.12 -1.11 0.10
CA ASP A 21 -13.96 -2.32 -0.71
C ASP A 21 -12.74 -3.12 -0.26
N THR A 22 -11.58 -2.46 -0.06
CA THR A 22 -10.39 -3.12 0.50
C THR A 22 -10.67 -3.66 1.90
N PHE A 23 -11.32 -2.87 2.76
CA PHE A 23 -11.65 -3.28 4.12
C PHE A 23 -12.50 -4.56 4.16
N MET A 24 -13.49 -4.67 3.28
CA MET A 24 -14.44 -5.79 3.26
C MET A 24 -13.90 -7.01 2.51
N SER A 25 -13.08 -6.81 1.48
CA SER A 25 -12.65 -7.87 0.56
C SER A 25 -11.27 -8.47 0.87
N SER A 26 -10.38 -7.71 1.53
CA SER A 26 -8.99 -8.12 1.75
C SER A 26 -8.56 -7.96 3.22
N PRO A 27 -8.78 -8.99 4.05
CA PRO A 27 -8.26 -9.01 5.42
C PRO A 27 -6.74 -8.82 5.48
N LEU A 28 -6.02 -9.31 4.47
CA LEU A 28 -4.57 -9.17 4.40
C LEU A 28 -4.17 -7.72 4.16
N LYS A 29 -4.77 -7.00 3.19
CA LYS A 29 -4.48 -5.56 3.01
C LYS A 29 -4.85 -4.72 4.24
N VAL A 30 -5.91 -5.07 4.96
CA VAL A 30 -6.23 -4.43 6.26
C VAL A 30 -5.11 -4.67 7.28
N GLN A 31 -4.59 -5.89 7.37
CA GLN A 31 -3.45 -6.19 8.24
C GLN A 31 -2.20 -5.39 7.84
N LYS A 32 -1.90 -5.31 6.53
CA LYS A 32 -0.77 -4.55 6.00
C LYS A 32 -0.92 -3.04 6.25
N PHE A 33 -2.13 -2.49 6.07
CA PHE A 33 -2.44 -1.10 6.41
C PHE A 33 -2.07 -0.78 7.85
N ILE A 34 -2.57 -1.59 8.80
CA ILE A 34 -2.30 -1.38 10.22
C ILE A 34 -0.80 -1.55 10.51
N PHE A 35 -0.17 -2.60 10.01
CA PHE A 35 1.26 -2.84 10.21
C PHE A 35 2.12 -1.66 9.73
N MET A 36 1.92 -1.21 8.49
CA MET A 36 2.65 -0.09 7.92
C MET A 36 2.37 1.20 8.68
N TYR A 37 1.12 1.41 9.12
CA TYR A 37 0.77 2.59 9.91
C TYR A 37 1.53 2.65 11.23
N GLU A 38 1.59 1.55 11.97
CA GLU A 38 2.30 1.55 13.26
C GLU A 38 3.81 1.75 13.08
N CYS A 39 4.42 1.10 12.08
CA CYS A 39 5.84 1.23 11.82
C CYS A 39 6.19 2.66 11.37
N MET A 40 5.45 3.22 10.42
CA MET A 40 5.69 4.58 9.91
C MET A 40 5.33 5.66 10.93
N SER A 41 4.33 5.43 11.78
CA SER A 41 3.98 6.34 12.87
C SER A 41 5.08 6.44 13.90
N LYS A 42 5.75 5.31 14.23
CA LYS A 42 6.92 5.31 15.12
C LYS A 42 8.05 6.19 14.57
N VAL A 43 8.37 6.07 13.28
CA VAL A 43 9.41 6.91 12.64
C VAL A 43 9.01 8.38 12.58
N GLY A 44 7.73 8.66 12.32
CA GLY A 44 7.20 10.02 12.26
C GLY A 44 6.96 10.69 13.62
N GLY A 45 7.08 9.96 14.73
CA GLY A 45 6.77 10.47 16.08
C GLY A 45 5.27 10.65 16.36
N TYR A 46 4.40 9.93 15.65
CA TYR A 46 2.94 10.01 15.79
C TYR A 46 2.44 8.96 16.78
N GLU A 47 2.53 9.22 18.08
CA GLU A 47 2.27 8.19 19.11
C GLU A 47 0.79 8.08 19.54
N TYR A 48 -0.02 9.14 19.39
CA TYR A 48 -1.37 9.16 19.98
C TYR A 48 -2.50 9.51 19.02
N GLU A 49 -2.28 10.41 18.06
CA GLU A 49 -3.32 10.88 17.15
C GLU A 49 -3.26 10.19 15.79
N LEU A 50 -4.42 10.10 15.13
CA LEU A 50 -4.50 9.66 13.74
C LEU A 50 -3.90 10.76 12.84
N ASN A 51 -2.72 10.49 12.31
CA ASN A 51 -2.20 11.22 11.16
C ASN A 51 -2.94 10.79 9.88
N GLU A 52 -3.86 11.63 9.40
CA GLU A 52 -4.63 11.37 8.19
C GLU A 52 -3.78 11.34 6.91
N GLU A 53 -2.75 12.19 6.81
CA GLU A 53 -1.89 12.24 5.62
C GLU A 53 -1.13 10.92 5.48
N LEU A 54 -0.61 10.41 6.59
CA LEU A 54 0.03 9.09 6.65
C LEU A 54 -0.96 7.97 6.32
N ALA A 55 -2.19 8.02 6.86
CA ALA A 55 -3.22 7.05 6.56
C ALA A 55 -3.58 7.03 5.06
N LYS A 56 -3.77 8.21 4.44
CA LYS A 56 -4.03 8.35 3.00
C LYS A 56 -2.90 7.76 2.17
N ARG A 57 -1.66 8.04 2.55
CA ARG A 57 -0.46 7.55 1.87
C ARG A 57 -0.35 6.03 1.94
N ILE A 58 -0.55 5.43 3.10
CA ILE A 58 -0.50 3.96 3.26
C ILE A 58 -1.67 3.31 2.52
N ASN A 59 -2.86 3.91 2.58
CA ASN A 59 -4.02 3.44 1.83
C ASN A 59 -3.75 3.43 0.31
N PHE A 60 -3.05 4.45 -0.20
CA PHE A 60 -2.61 4.47 -1.59
C PHE A 60 -1.66 3.30 -1.88
N ILE A 61 -0.63 3.09 -1.04
CA ILE A 61 0.34 2.00 -1.22
C ILE A 61 -0.37 0.64 -1.28
N ILE A 62 -1.19 0.31 -0.30
CA ILE A 62 -1.88 -1.01 -0.25
C ILE A 62 -2.87 -1.19 -1.40
N SER A 63 -3.40 -0.10 -1.94
CA SER A 63 -4.33 -0.14 -3.07
C SER A 63 -3.60 -0.27 -4.40
N SER A 64 -2.32 0.07 -4.45
CA SER A 64 -1.48 0.06 -5.65
C SER A 64 -0.66 -1.22 -5.86
N LEU A 65 -0.78 -2.19 -4.96
CA LEU A 65 0.03 -3.41 -4.93
C LEU A 65 -0.84 -4.65 -4.63
N THR A 66 -0.36 -5.82 -5.07
CA THR A 66 -0.96 -7.11 -4.72
C THR A 66 -0.69 -7.46 -3.26
N GLU A 67 -1.48 -8.41 -2.72
CA GLU A 67 -1.24 -8.96 -1.39
C GLU A 67 0.13 -9.63 -1.23
N ASN A 68 0.64 -10.26 -2.30
CA ASN A 68 1.95 -10.89 -2.31
C ASN A 68 3.06 -9.83 -2.28
N GLU A 69 2.99 -8.80 -3.12
CA GLU A 69 3.97 -7.71 -3.14
C GLU A 69 4.00 -6.97 -1.79
N LEU A 70 2.84 -6.71 -1.18
CA LEU A 70 2.76 -6.14 0.16
C LEU A 70 3.35 -7.06 1.22
N SER A 71 3.21 -8.37 1.06
CA SER A 71 3.81 -9.34 1.98
C SER A 71 5.32 -9.36 1.84
N ASP A 72 5.84 -9.36 0.61
CA ASP A 72 7.27 -9.27 0.32
C ASP A 72 7.87 -8.00 0.94
N ILE A 73 7.20 -6.84 0.79
CA ILE A 73 7.61 -5.59 1.45
C ILE A 73 7.66 -5.78 2.98
N THR A 74 6.63 -6.37 3.59
CA THR A 74 6.65 -6.57 5.06
C THR A 74 7.74 -7.53 5.53
N HIS A 75 8.15 -8.49 4.71
CA HIS A 75 9.25 -9.41 5.06
C HIS A 75 10.62 -8.72 5.09
N LEU A 76 10.75 -7.54 4.46
CA LEU A 76 11.96 -6.73 4.52
C LEU A 76 12.15 -6.05 5.88
N PHE A 77 11.08 -5.85 6.64
CA PHE A 77 11.14 -5.23 7.96
C PHE A 77 11.81 -6.17 8.97
N ASN A 78 12.81 -5.66 9.71
CA ASN A 78 13.45 -6.39 10.80
C ASN A 78 12.45 -6.76 11.89
N ILE A 79 11.51 -5.87 12.23
CA ILE A 79 10.45 -6.17 13.21
C ILE A 79 9.60 -7.39 12.83
N TRP A 80 9.41 -7.64 11.53
CA TRP A 80 8.74 -8.85 11.05
C TRP A 80 9.72 -10.02 11.02
N LYS A 81 10.93 -9.80 10.46
CA LYS A 81 11.95 -10.83 10.25
C LYS A 81 12.44 -11.47 11.54
N SER A 82 12.52 -10.72 12.64
CA SER A 82 12.89 -11.27 13.95
C SER A 82 11.88 -12.33 14.45
N LYS A 83 10.67 -12.33 13.89
CA LYS A 83 9.57 -13.26 14.19
C LYS A 83 9.34 -14.30 13.10
N GLU A 84 10.13 -14.30 12.04
CA GLU A 84 9.93 -15.16 10.87
C GLU A 84 9.86 -16.64 11.26
N GLN A 85 10.81 -17.13 12.08
CA GLN A 85 10.82 -18.53 12.50
C GLN A 85 9.56 -18.90 13.28
N GLU A 86 9.08 -18.01 14.17
CA GLU A 86 7.86 -18.25 14.94
C GLU A 86 6.62 -18.39 14.05
N ILE A 87 6.54 -17.53 13.03
CA ILE A 87 5.46 -17.53 12.04
C ILE A 87 5.54 -18.79 11.17
N VAL A 88 6.73 -19.16 10.70
CA VAL A 88 6.99 -20.38 9.90
C VAL A 88 6.66 -21.65 10.69
N ASP A 89 6.95 -21.65 12.00
CA ASP A 89 6.60 -22.75 12.91
C ASP A 89 5.08 -22.83 13.19
N GLY A 90 4.27 -21.96 12.57
CA GLY A 90 2.81 -21.95 12.67
C GLY A 90 2.29 -21.36 13.98
N LYS A 91 3.12 -20.65 14.75
CA LYS A 91 2.64 -19.94 15.94
C LYS A 91 1.66 -18.86 15.50
N LYS A 92 0.48 -18.87 16.11
CA LYS A 92 -0.56 -17.87 15.88
C LYS A 92 -0.37 -16.70 16.83
N HIS A 93 -0.77 -15.51 16.39
CA HIS A 93 -0.74 -14.28 17.19
C HIS A 93 0.67 -13.93 17.71
N VAL A 94 1.69 -14.08 16.87
CA VAL A 94 3.05 -13.67 17.22
C VAL A 94 3.06 -12.17 17.49
N ASP A 95 3.41 -11.80 18.71
CA ASP A 95 3.50 -10.40 19.10
C ASP A 95 4.75 -9.78 18.52
N LEU A 96 4.57 -8.66 17.83
CA LEU A 96 5.65 -7.79 17.40
C LEU A 96 5.98 -6.84 18.55
N HIS A 97 7.23 -6.85 19.01
CA HIS A 97 7.68 -6.00 20.11
C HIS A 97 8.50 -4.82 19.60
N GLU A 98 8.48 -3.74 20.37
CA GLU A 98 9.21 -2.52 20.01
C GLU A 98 10.72 -2.75 19.92
N TYR A 99 11.29 -3.64 20.73
CA TYR A 99 12.71 -3.98 20.67
C TYR A 99 13.11 -4.78 19.43
N ASP A 100 12.14 -5.30 18.66
CA ASP A 100 12.38 -5.93 17.37
C ASP A 100 12.54 -4.89 16.25
N PHE A 101 12.14 -3.64 16.48
CA PHE A 101 12.27 -2.54 15.53
C PHE A 101 13.66 -1.90 15.62
N ASN A 102 14.33 -1.68 14.49
CA ASN A 102 15.69 -1.12 14.46
C ASN A 102 15.93 -0.08 13.35
N GLU A 103 17.17 0.41 13.23
CA GLU A 103 17.56 1.43 12.24
C GLU A 103 17.29 0.99 10.79
N CYS A 104 17.36 -0.32 10.47
CA CYS A 104 17.05 -0.82 9.13
C CYS A 104 15.56 -0.67 8.79
N ASP A 105 14.67 -0.82 9.78
CA ASP A 105 13.24 -0.53 9.59
C ASP A 105 13.02 0.97 9.31
N GLU A 106 13.75 1.85 10.02
CA GLU A 106 13.65 3.29 9.81
C GLU A 106 14.11 3.72 8.41
N GLU A 107 15.22 3.15 7.93
CA GLU A 107 15.74 3.38 6.59
C GLU A 107 14.75 2.89 5.53
N LEU A 108 14.25 1.66 5.66
CA LEU A 108 13.24 1.10 4.74
C LEU A 108 11.98 1.96 4.69
N ILE A 109 11.50 2.47 5.84
CA ILE A 109 10.36 3.39 5.88
C ILE A 109 10.67 4.68 5.13
N LYS A 110 11.84 5.28 5.35
CA LYS A 110 12.23 6.51 4.64
C LYS A 110 12.26 6.28 3.13
N ASP A 111 12.78 5.13 2.68
CA ASP A 111 12.82 4.75 1.27
C ASP A 111 11.41 4.57 0.70
N ILE A 112 10.54 3.79 1.36
CA ILE A 112 9.15 3.59 0.93
C ILE A 112 8.42 4.93 0.85
N LEU A 113 8.55 5.79 1.87
CA LEU A 113 7.93 7.11 1.85
C LEU A 113 8.51 7.92 0.67
N SER A 114 9.82 7.94 0.43
CA SER A 114 10.40 8.68 -0.70
C SER A 114 9.83 8.27 -2.06
N ILE A 115 9.53 6.98 -2.26
CA ILE A 115 8.93 6.41 -3.48
C ILE A 115 7.47 6.85 -3.64
N TYR A 116 6.74 6.97 -2.53
CA TYR A 116 5.32 7.33 -2.52
C TYR A 116 5.10 8.73 -1.92
N PRO A 117 5.55 9.83 -2.53
CA PRO A 117 5.31 11.17 -2.00
C PRO A 117 3.82 11.52 -2.03
N MET A 118 3.35 12.44 -1.16
CA MET A 118 1.93 12.84 -1.15
C MET A 118 1.43 13.39 -2.49
N LYS A 119 2.30 14.04 -3.28
CA LYS A 119 1.96 14.46 -4.64
C LYS A 119 1.47 13.30 -5.51
N LEU A 120 2.02 12.10 -5.32
CA LEU A 120 1.59 10.92 -6.05
C LEU A 120 0.18 10.51 -5.60
N VAL A 121 -0.10 10.55 -4.29
CA VAL A 121 -1.42 10.27 -3.71
C VAL A 121 -2.47 11.27 -4.20
N ASP A 122 -2.11 12.55 -4.29
CA ASP A 122 -3.03 13.64 -4.63
C ASP A 122 -3.35 13.70 -6.14
N TYR A 123 -2.40 13.31 -6.98
CA TYR A 123 -2.48 13.52 -8.43
C TYR A 123 -2.69 12.26 -9.24
N TYR A 124 -2.64 11.07 -8.65
CA TYR A 124 -2.87 9.82 -9.36
C TYR A 124 -4.10 9.07 -8.84
N LYS A 125 -4.84 8.48 -9.78
CA LYS A 125 -5.90 7.52 -9.51
C LYS A 125 -5.40 6.12 -9.80
N ILE A 126 -5.85 5.17 -9.00
CA ILE A 126 -5.55 3.74 -9.16
C ILE A 126 -6.68 3.11 -9.98
N ILE A 127 -6.31 2.36 -11.01
CA ILE A 127 -7.21 1.47 -11.76
C ILE A 127 -6.84 0.04 -11.39
N ASP A 128 -7.72 -0.62 -10.65
CA ASP A 128 -7.57 -2.01 -10.26
C ASP A 128 -8.01 -2.94 -11.40
N LYS A 129 -7.05 -3.72 -11.92
CA LYS A 129 -7.27 -4.80 -12.88
C LYS A 129 -6.52 -6.05 -12.42
N ASN A 130 -6.58 -6.37 -11.12
CA ASN A 130 -5.96 -7.53 -10.47
C ASN A 130 -5.58 -8.66 -11.45
N PRO A 131 -4.29 -9.01 -11.62
CA PRO A 131 -3.16 -8.73 -10.71
C PRO A 131 -2.41 -7.43 -10.94
N LYS A 132 -2.82 -6.57 -11.89
CA LYS A 132 -2.14 -5.30 -12.17
C LYS A 132 -2.89 -4.08 -11.64
N TYR A 133 -2.14 -3.14 -11.12
CA TYR A 133 -2.63 -1.87 -10.58
C TYR A 133 -2.01 -0.73 -11.36
N PHE A 134 -2.84 0.02 -12.07
CA PHE A 134 -2.38 1.10 -12.93
C PHE A 134 -2.57 2.45 -12.26
N LEU A 135 -1.59 3.34 -12.42
CA LEU A 135 -1.65 4.72 -11.97
C LEU A 135 -1.82 5.63 -13.15
N ILE A 136 -2.85 6.46 -13.13
CA ILE A 136 -3.07 7.50 -14.14
C ILE A 136 -3.27 8.85 -13.46
N HIS A 137 -2.71 9.90 -14.04
CA HIS A 137 -2.87 11.24 -13.52
C HIS A 137 -4.36 11.65 -13.53
N VAL A 138 -4.82 12.36 -12.49
CA VAL A 138 -6.23 12.76 -12.32
C VAL A 138 -6.78 13.53 -13.54
N ASN A 139 -5.94 14.38 -14.15
CA ASN A 139 -6.27 15.15 -15.36
C ASN A 139 -6.46 14.29 -16.62
N ASP A 140 -5.94 13.06 -16.63
CA ASP A 140 -6.04 12.14 -17.77
C ASP A 140 -7.06 11.03 -17.53
N TYR A 141 -7.46 10.79 -16.29
CA TYR A 141 -8.43 9.76 -15.93
C TYR A 141 -9.74 9.88 -16.71
N ASP A 142 -10.31 11.09 -16.78
CA ASP A 142 -11.59 11.32 -17.46
C ASP A 142 -11.48 11.25 -19.00
N LYS A 143 -10.27 11.10 -19.55
CA LYS A 143 -10.02 10.92 -20.99
C LYS A 143 -9.94 9.44 -21.39
N LEU A 144 -10.00 8.51 -20.44
CA LEU A 144 -10.02 7.08 -20.73
C LEU A 144 -11.32 6.70 -21.43
N SER A 145 -11.23 6.33 -22.71
CA SER A 145 -12.34 5.76 -23.45
C SER A 145 -12.52 4.27 -23.13
N GLU A 146 -13.67 3.71 -23.48
CA GLU A 146 -13.91 2.25 -23.40
C GLU A 146 -12.86 1.44 -24.16
N GLU A 147 -12.38 1.94 -25.31
CA GLU A 147 -11.29 1.31 -26.07
C GLU A 147 -9.99 1.28 -25.25
N LEU A 148 -9.66 2.39 -24.58
CA LEU A 148 -8.47 2.44 -23.72
C LEU A 148 -8.61 1.55 -22.50
N HIS A 149 -9.80 1.46 -21.90
CA HIS A 149 -10.05 0.48 -20.84
C HIS A 149 -9.84 -0.97 -21.31
N GLY A 150 -10.27 -1.30 -22.53
CA GLY A 150 -9.98 -2.59 -23.14
C GLY A 150 -8.48 -2.84 -23.34
N VAL A 151 -7.70 -1.82 -23.70
CA VAL A 151 -6.23 -1.94 -23.78
C VAL A 151 -5.62 -2.19 -22.40
N ILE A 152 -6.08 -1.49 -21.36
CA ILE A 152 -5.62 -1.69 -19.97
C ILE A 152 -5.94 -3.14 -19.51
N ASP A 153 -7.10 -3.68 -19.87
CA ASP A 153 -7.44 -5.09 -19.59
C ASP A 153 -6.45 -6.07 -20.24
N VAL A 154 -6.00 -5.80 -21.47
CA VAL A 154 -4.97 -6.61 -22.12
C VAL A 154 -3.61 -6.44 -21.42
N LEU A 155 -3.23 -5.21 -21.05
CA LEU A 155 -1.99 -4.94 -20.31
C LEU A 155 -1.96 -5.66 -18.95
N ALA A 156 -3.11 -5.80 -18.29
CA ALA A 156 -3.21 -6.50 -17.02
C ALA A 156 -2.79 -7.98 -17.09
N THR A 157 -2.82 -8.58 -18.29
CA THR A 157 -2.39 -9.97 -18.54
C THR A 157 -0.89 -10.12 -18.78
N LYS A 158 -0.13 -9.02 -18.77
CA LYS A 158 1.31 -9.00 -19.06
C LYS A 158 2.12 -9.22 -17.79
N ASP A 159 2.86 -10.33 -17.73
CA ASP A 159 3.65 -10.70 -16.57
C ASP A 159 4.88 -9.80 -16.35
N ASP A 160 5.41 -9.19 -17.41
CA ASP A 160 6.61 -8.35 -17.41
C ASP A 160 6.39 -6.93 -16.87
N LEU A 161 5.13 -6.51 -16.70
CA LEU A 161 4.81 -5.24 -16.05
C LEU A 161 4.92 -5.38 -14.52
N ILE A 162 5.50 -4.39 -13.85
CA ILE A 162 5.69 -4.41 -12.39
C ILE A 162 4.73 -3.41 -11.75
N ASN A 163 4.07 -3.77 -10.66
CA ASN A 163 3.16 -2.84 -9.99
C ASN A 163 3.93 -1.81 -9.14
N PRO A 164 3.36 -0.60 -8.97
CA PRO A 164 2.25 -0.07 -9.77
C PRO A 164 2.73 0.36 -11.18
N VAL A 165 1.89 0.17 -12.18
CA VAL A 165 2.19 0.48 -13.59
C VAL A 165 1.72 1.90 -13.92
N TYR A 166 2.59 2.78 -14.40
CA TYR A 166 2.23 4.16 -14.73
C TYR A 166 1.67 4.26 -16.15
N LEU A 167 0.56 4.98 -16.28
CA LEU A 167 -0.11 5.27 -17.54
C LEU A 167 -0.10 6.76 -17.83
N THR A 168 0.26 7.10 -19.07
CA THR A 168 0.10 8.46 -19.62
C THR A 168 -0.63 8.37 -20.96
N ILE A 169 -1.52 9.33 -21.23
CA ILE A 169 -2.17 9.44 -22.54
C ILE A 169 -1.31 10.35 -23.41
N SER A 170 -0.79 9.79 -24.51
CA SER A 170 -0.01 10.53 -25.49
C SER A 170 -0.87 11.55 -26.25
N GLU A 171 -0.21 12.53 -26.88
CA GLU A 171 -0.88 13.55 -27.72
C GLU A 171 -1.70 12.95 -28.87
N THR A 172 -1.33 11.75 -29.34
CA THR A 172 -2.03 11.02 -30.40
C THR A 172 -3.19 10.15 -29.87
N GLY A 173 -3.42 10.15 -28.55
CA GLY A 173 -4.50 9.41 -27.90
C GLY A 173 -4.16 7.96 -27.51
N GLY A 174 -2.93 7.49 -27.76
CA GLY A 174 -2.46 6.17 -27.31
C GLY A 174 -1.98 6.16 -25.86
N LEU A 175 -1.99 5.00 -25.22
CA LEU A 175 -1.42 4.81 -23.88
C LEU A 175 0.10 4.58 -23.94
N LEU A 176 0.82 5.33 -23.10
CA LEU A 176 2.22 5.08 -22.75
C LEU A 176 2.26 4.39 -21.40
N VAL A 177 3.11 3.37 -21.28
CA VAL A 177 3.26 2.51 -20.11
C VAL A 177 4.70 2.65 -19.61
N ASP A 178 4.87 2.95 -18.32
CA ASP A 178 6.15 3.04 -17.60
C ASP A 178 6.10 2.19 -16.32
#